data_AF-E9G775-F1
#
_entry.id   AF-E9G775-F1
#
_cell.length_a   1.000
_cell.length_b   1.000
_cell.length_c   1.000
_cell.angle_alpha   90.00
_cell.angle_beta   90.00
_cell.angle_gamma   90.00
#
_symmetry.space_group_name_H-M   'P 1'
#
loop_
_entity.id
_entity.type
_entity.pdbx_description
1 polymer ?
#
loop_
_entity_poly.entity_id
_entity_poly.type
_entity_poly.pdbx_seq_one_letter_code
_entity_poly.pdbx_strand_id
1 'polypeptide(L)'
;MSEEARLSARIARKDSLALKLAMRPDRQELIERGILHAQTERERHIQRETIGARLTRRLSLRPTQEELEERNILKRTSPAEEKKEREEKKMTLFRKLSFRPTVEELKARKIIRFNDYVEVADAQDYDRRADRPWTRLTPQEKAAIRKELNDFKSTEMMVHVDSLYMIRFHK
;
A
#
# COMPACT_ATOMS: atom_id res chain seq x y z
N MET A 1 -18.65 74.99 -41.15
CA MET A 1 -17.40 74.55 -40.49
C MET A 1 -16.24 75.28 -41.15
N SER A 2 -15.47 76.08 -40.41
CA SER A 2 -14.30 76.77 -40.98
C SER A 2 -13.26 75.76 -41.46
N GLU A 3 -12.44 76.15 -42.44
CA GLU A 3 -11.30 75.34 -42.91
C GLU A 3 -10.37 74.92 -41.76
N GLU A 4 -10.15 75.82 -40.80
CA GLU A 4 -9.35 75.56 -39.61
C GLU A 4 -9.95 74.45 -38.73
N ALA A 5 -11.27 74.43 -38.54
CA ALA A 5 -11.94 73.37 -37.80
C ALA A 5 -11.82 72.01 -38.51
N ARG A 6 -11.85 72.00 -39.84
CA ARG A 6 -11.62 70.77 -40.65
C ARG A 6 -10.17 70.29 -40.55
N LEU A 7 -9.21 71.20 -40.54
CA LEU A 7 -7.79 70.90 -40.40
C LEU A 7 -7.47 70.36 -39.01
N SER A 8 -7.97 71.01 -37.96
CA SER A 8 -7.82 70.58 -36.56
C SER A 8 -8.42 69.18 -36.34
N ALA A 9 -9.62 68.90 -36.86
CA ALA A 9 -10.22 67.58 -36.79
C ALA A 9 -9.40 66.50 -37.53
N ARG A 10 -8.75 66.86 -38.64
CA ARG A 10 -7.87 65.95 -39.39
C ARG A 10 -6.60 65.63 -38.60
N ILE A 11 -6.00 66.63 -37.95
CA ILE A 11 -4.82 66.47 -37.09
C ILE A 11 -5.16 65.60 -35.88
N ALA A 12 -6.24 65.93 -35.15
CA ALA A 12 -6.69 65.14 -34.00
C ALA A 12 -6.98 63.66 -34.35
N ARG A 13 -7.54 63.41 -35.54
CA ARG A 13 -7.74 62.04 -36.04
C ARG A 13 -6.41 61.33 -36.29
N LYS A 14 -5.43 62.02 -36.88
CA LYS A 14 -4.09 61.48 -37.15
C LYS A 14 -3.36 61.15 -35.85
N ASP A 15 -3.42 62.03 -34.86
CA ASP A 15 -2.77 61.85 -33.56
C ASP A 15 -3.41 60.71 -32.76
N SER A 16 -4.75 60.63 -32.75
CA SER A 16 -5.48 59.51 -32.14
C SER A 16 -5.15 58.17 -32.79
N LEU A 17 -5.03 58.13 -34.11
CA LEU A 17 -4.63 56.92 -34.83
C LEU A 17 -3.19 56.52 -34.49
N ALA A 18 -2.26 57.47 -34.44
CA ALA A 18 -0.86 57.23 -34.09
C ALA A 18 -0.73 56.61 -32.69
N LEU A 19 -1.48 57.13 -31.71
CA LEU A 19 -1.52 56.58 -30.35
C LEU A 19 -2.04 55.13 -30.31
N LYS A 20 -3.10 54.83 -31.07
CA LYS A 20 -3.66 53.46 -31.16
C LYS A 20 -2.72 52.47 -31.83
N LEU A 21 -1.96 52.93 -32.82
CA LEU A 21 -0.97 52.09 -33.50
C LEU A 21 0.25 51.84 -32.61
N ALA A 22 0.68 52.84 -31.83
CA ALA A 22 1.77 52.69 -30.86
C ALA A 22 1.42 51.70 -29.74
N MET A 23 0.16 51.66 -29.32
CA MET A 23 -0.35 50.74 -28.29
C MET A 23 -0.94 49.45 -28.87
N ARG A 24 -0.64 49.13 -30.13
CA ARG A 24 -1.19 47.93 -30.78
C ARG A 24 -0.51 46.67 -30.23
N PRO A 25 -1.28 45.70 -29.68
CA PRO A 25 -0.75 44.41 -29.28
C PRO A 25 -0.08 43.68 -30.46
N ASP A 26 0.96 42.93 -30.18
CA ASP A 26 1.57 42.09 -31.19
C ASP A 26 0.66 40.90 -31.54
N ARG A 27 0.96 40.22 -32.65
CA ARG A 27 0.13 39.08 -33.09
C ARG A 27 0.15 37.94 -32.06
N GLN A 28 1.26 37.78 -31.34
CA GLN A 28 1.45 36.68 -30.40
C GLN A 28 0.60 36.88 -29.14
N GLU A 29 0.58 38.09 -28.59
CA GLU A 29 -0.24 38.54 -27.47
C GLU A 29 -1.73 38.40 -27.79
N LEU A 30 -2.15 38.68 -29.03
CA LEU A 30 -3.52 38.43 -29.47
C LEU A 30 -3.86 36.94 -29.55
N ILE A 31 -2.89 36.06 -29.84
CA ILE A 31 -3.08 34.60 -29.81
C ILE A 31 -3.17 34.09 -28.38
N GLU A 32 -2.31 34.57 -27.49
CA GLU A 32 -2.29 34.22 -26.08
C GLU A 32 -3.59 34.66 -25.37
N ARG A 33 -4.13 35.80 -25.76
CA ARG A 33 -5.46 36.27 -25.32
C ARG A 33 -6.63 35.54 -25.99
N GLY A 34 -6.38 34.62 -26.93
CA GLY A 34 -7.41 33.87 -27.64
C GLY A 34 -8.24 34.69 -28.64
N ILE A 35 -7.79 35.90 -29.01
CA ILE A 35 -8.46 36.75 -30.00
C ILE A 35 -8.14 36.25 -31.42
N LEU A 36 -6.88 35.90 -31.66
CA LEU A 36 -6.43 35.26 -32.89
C LEU A 36 -6.11 33.79 -32.64
N HIS A 37 -6.35 32.94 -33.63
CA HIS A 37 -5.98 31.53 -33.55
C HIS A 37 -4.81 31.28 -34.52
N ALA A 38 -3.75 30.66 -34.02
CA ALA A 38 -2.61 30.28 -34.87
C ALA A 38 -2.93 29.09 -35.79
N GLN A 39 -3.85 28.22 -35.35
CA GLN A 39 -4.25 26.99 -36.03
C GLN A 39 -5.46 27.21 -36.91
N THR A 40 -5.58 26.37 -37.93
CA THR A 40 -6.77 26.33 -38.79
C THR A 40 -7.99 25.80 -38.03
N GLU A 41 -9.19 26.08 -38.54
CA GLU A 41 -10.43 25.57 -37.95
C GLU A 41 -10.49 24.04 -37.94
N ARG A 42 -10.01 23.40 -39.01
CA ARG A 42 -9.96 21.93 -39.12
C ARG A 42 -9.03 21.31 -38.07
N GLU A 43 -7.85 21.89 -37.85
CA GLU A 43 -6.92 21.41 -36.81
C GLU A 43 -7.53 21.55 -35.41
N ARG A 44 -8.20 22.67 -35.12
CA ARG A 44 -8.92 22.85 -33.85
C ARG A 44 -10.04 21.84 -33.67
N HIS A 45 -10.77 21.50 -34.73
CA HIS A 45 -11.81 20.47 -34.69
C HIS A 45 -11.22 19.09 -34.34
N ILE A 46 -10.16 18.68 -35.03
CA ILE A 46 -9.46 17.41 -34.77
C ILE A 46 -8.91 17.39 -33.34
N GLN A 47 -8.32 18.48 -32.87
CA GLN A 47 -7.85 18.58 -31.48
C GLN A 47 -9.00 18.46 -30.48
N ARG A 48 -10.14 19.11 -30.75
CA ARG A 48 -11.32 18.98 -29.90
C ARG A 48 -11.85 17.55 -29.86
N GLU A 49 -11.92 16.86 -31.00
CA GLU A 49 -12.35 15.47 -31.08
C GLU A 49 -11.40 14.53 -30.35
N THR A 50 -10.08 14.70 -30.54
CA THR A 50 -9.07 13.88 -29.85
C THR A 50 -9.08 14.08 -28.34
N ILE A 51 -9.21 15.33 -27.88
CA ILE A 51 -9.39 15.65 -26.45
C ILE A 51 -10.71 15.04 -25.93
N GLY A 52 -11.80 15.16 -26.70
CA GLY A 52 -13.10 14.58 -26.37
C GLY A 52 -13.02 13.06 -26.19
N ALA A 53 -12.45 12.36 -27.18
CA ALA A 53 -12.26 10.91 -27.11
C ALA A 53 -11.41 10.48 -25.90
N ARG A 54 -10.32 11.22 -25.62
CA ARG A 54 -9.47 10.96 -24.44
C ARG A 54 -10.22 11.19 -23.14
N LEU A 55 -11.03 12.24 -23.06
CA LEU A 55 -11.85 12.55 -21.89
C LEU A 55 -12.89 11.46 -21.65
N THR A 56 -13.64 11.06 -22.67
CA THR A 56 -14.63 9.97 -22.57
C THR A 56 -14.02 8.69 -22.01
N ARG A 57 -12.84 8.29 -22.51
CA ARG A 57 -12.11 7.13 -21.99
C ARG A 57 -11.68 7.28 -20.53
N ARG A 58 -11.26 8.48 -20.11
CA ARG A 58 -10.88 8.72 -18.70
C ARG A 58 -12.09 8.71 -17.77
N LEU A 59 -13.22 9.22 -18.23
CA LEU A 59 -14.47 9.22 -17.47
C LEU A 59 -15.05 7.82 -17.33
N SER A 60 -14.94 6.97 -18.35
CA SER A 60 -15.40 5.57 -18.27
C SER A 60 -14.57 4.72 -17.29
N LEU A 61 -13.32 5.08 -17.07
CA LEU A 61 -12.40 4.41 -16.13
C LEU A 61 -12.22 5.20 -14.83
N ARG A 62 -13.12 6.13 -14.53
CA ARG A 62 -12.99 7.00 -13.35
C ARG A 62 -13.18 6.17 -12.08
N PRO A 63 -12.19 6.12 -11.17
CA PRO A 63 -12.31 5.42 -9.88
C PRO A 63 -13.45 5.98 -9.04
N THR A 64 -14.03 5.15 -8.18
CA THR A 64 -15.04 5.59 -7.22
C THR A 64 -14.40 6.41 -6.10
N GLN A 65 -15.22 7.15 -5.35
CA GLN A 65 -14.75 7.91 -4.20
C GLN A 65 -14.11 6.99 -3.15
N GLU A 66 -14.77 5.86 -2.85
CA GLU A 66 -14.32 4.88 -1.85
C GLU A 66 -12.95 4.27 -2.22
N GLU A 67 -12.75 3.91 -3.49
CA GLU A 67 -11.45 3.42 -3.99
C GLU A 67 -10.32 4.44 -3.80
N LEU A 68 -10.61 5.74 -3.95
CA LEU A 68 -9.63 6.80 -3.72
C LEU A 68 -9.35 7.02 -2.23
N GLU A 69 -10.34 6.81 -1.37
CA GLU A 69 -10.17 6.84 0.09
C GLU A 69 -9.33 5.66 0.58
N GLU A 70 -9.57 4.45 0.08
CA GLU A 70 -8.77 3.25 0.38
C GLU A 70 -7.31 3.39 -0.05
N ARG A 71 -7.08 4.02 -1.20
CA ARG A 71 -5.73 4.35 -1.70
C ARG A 71 -5.10 5.54 -0.99
N ASN A 72 -5.78 6.14 -0.01
CA ASN A 72 -5.30 7.28 0.77
C ASN A 72 -5.01 8.53 -0.08
N ILE A 73 -5.70 8.65 -1.23
CA ILE A 73 -5.63 9.82 -2.14
C ILE A 73 -6.65 10.86 -1.69
N LEU A 74 -7.88 10.44 -1.45
CA LEU A 74 -8.93 11.30 -0.90
C LEU A 74 -8.98 11.10 0.62
N LYS A 75 -8.95 12.20 1.37
CA LYS A 75 -9.06 12.18 2.83
C LYS A 75 -10.49 12.51 3.25
N ARG A 76 -11.02 11.76 4.22
CA ARG A 76 -12.37 11.98 4.77
C ARG A 76 -12.41 13.13 5.79
N THR A 77 -11.29 13.36 6.46
CA THR A 77 -11.16 14.30 7.57
C THR A 77 -10.45 15.58 7.14
N SER A 78 -10.69 16.66 7.87
CA SER A 78 -10.00 17.92 7.63
C SER A 78 -8.52 17.81 8.02
N PRO A 79 -7.62 18.61 7.41
CA PRO A 79 -6.19 18.62 7.78
C PRO A 79 -5.94 18.91 9.27
N ALA A 80 -6.83 19.67 9.91
CA ALA A 80 -6.74 19.97 11.33
C ALA A 80 -7.04 18.74 12.21
N GLU A 81 -8.07 17.96 11.84
CA GLU A 81 -8.42 16.72 12.54
C GLU A 81 -7.37 15.64 12.35
N GLU A 82 -6.81 15.48 11.13
CA GLU A 82 -5.70 14.55 10.89
C GLU A 82 -4.49 14.86 11.79
N LYS A 83 -4.17 16.15 11.95
CA LYS A 83 -3.07 16.58 12.82
C LYS A 83 -3.36 16.23 14.28
N LYS A 84 -4.57 16.50 14.76
CA LYS A 84 -4.99 16.17 16.13
C LYS A 84 -4.92 14.67 16.39
N GLU A 85 -5.46 13.86 15.49
CA GLU A 85 -5.43 12.39 15.61
C GLU A 85 -3.98 11.87 15.61
N ARG A 86 -3.10 12.47 14.79
CA ARG A 86 -1.67 12.12 14.77
C ARG A 86 -0.98 12.47 16.08
N GLU A 87 -1.29 13.61 16.66
CA GLU A 87 -0.77 14.02 17.97
C GLU A 87 -1.26 13.09 19.09
N GLU A 88 -2.55 12.74 19.11
CA GLU A 88 -3.13 11.79 20.06
C GLU A 88 -2.49 10.40 19.95
N LYS A 89 -2.30 9.89 18.72
CA LYS A 89 -1.58 8.63 18.46
C LYS A 89 -0.14 8.70 18.95
N LYS A 90 0.55 9.83 18.71
CA LYS A 90 1.92 10.05 19.19
C LYS A 90 2.00 10.02 20.72
N MET A 91 1.09 10.72 21.40
CA MET A 91 1.04 10.75 22.87
C MET A 91 0.72 9.38 23.45
N THR A 92 -0.24 8.67 22.85
CA THR A 92 -0.60 7.31 23.26
C THR A 92 0.57 6.34 23.10
N LEU A 93 1.28 6.42 21.97
CA LEU A 93 2.46 5.59 21.71
C LEU A 93 3.58 5.90 22.71
N PHE A 94 3.88 7.18 22.94
CA PHE A 94 4.90 7.59 23.91
C PHE A 94 4.61 7.03 25.30
N ARG A 95 3.36 7.14 25.77
CA ARG A 95 2.91 6.54 27.04
C ARG A 95 3.04 5.01 27.04
N LYS A 96 2.67 4.31 25.96
CA LYS A 96 2.80 2.85 25.90
C LYS A 96 4.27 2.39 25.92
N LEU A 97 5.16 3.16 25.31
CA LEU A 97 6.59 2.87 25.31
C LEU A 97 7.25 3.19 26.66
N SER A 98 6.79 4.21 27.39
CA SER A 98 7.34 4.54 28.71
C SER A 98 7.03 3.46 29.76
N PHE A 99 5.89 2.77 29.64
CA PHE A 99 5.52 1.65 30.51
C PHE A 99 5.82 0.28 29.87
N ARG A 100 6.80 0.22 28.97
CA ARG A 100 7.20 -1.04 28.34
C ARG A 100 7.94 -1.91 29.39
N PRO A 101 7.44 -3.12 29.70
CA PRO A 101 8.06 -4.00 30.69
C PRO A 101 9.45 -4.44 30.24
N THR A 102 10.30 -4.75 31.21
CA THR A 102 11.64 -5.28 30.95
C THR A 102 11.57 -6.75 30.52
N VAL A 103 12.63 -7.25 29.88
CA VAL A 103 12.71 -8.66 29.47
C VAL A 103 12.67 -9.58 30.70
N GLU A 104 13.31 -9.16 31.79
CA GLU A 104 13.33 -9.90 33.06
C GLU A 104 11.91 -10.04 33.64
N GLU A 105 11.13 -8.95 33.67
CA GLU A 105 9.72 -8.99 34.09
C GLU A 105 8.88 -9.94 33.23
N LEU A 106 9.09 -9.93 31.92
CA LEU A 106 8.37 -10.82 30.99
C LEU A 106 8.76 -12.30 31.19
N LYS A 107 10.02 -12.59 31.52
CA LYS A 107 10.50 -13.94 31.88
C LYS A 107 9.94 -14.40 33.23
N ALA A 108 9.94 -13.52 34.24
CA ALA A 108 9.36 -13.81 35.55
C ALA A 108 7.85 -14.13 35.45
N ARG A 109 7.14 -13.41 34.57
CA ARG A 109 5.73 -13.67 34.25
C ARG A 109 5.51 -14.87 33.31
N LYS A 110 6.57 -15.58 32.91
CA LYS A 110 6.55 -16.71 31.97
C LYS A 110 5.89 -16.39 30.62
N ILE A 111 5.92 -15.11 30.20
CA ILE A 111 5.45 -14.66 28.88
C ILE A 111 6.52 -14.98 27.83
N ILE A 112 7.77 -14.64 28.13
CA ILE A 112 8.93 -15.10 27.35
C ILE A 112 9.42 -16.38 28.00
N ARG A 113 9.32 -17.50 27.27
CA ARG A 113 9.67 -18.84 27.77
C ARG A 113 10.97 -19.38 27.19
N PHE A 114 11.43 -18.81 26.08
CA PHE A 114 12.70 -19.18 25.47
C PHE A 114 13.80 -18.25 25.97
N ASN A 115 15.01 -18.78 26.11
CA ASN A 115 16.19 -17.95 26.28
C ASN A 115 16.56 -17.38 24.91
N ASP A 116 16.86 -16.07 24.87
CA ASP A 116 17.28 -15.37 23.64
C ASP A 116 18.61 -15.90 23.08
N TYR A 117 19.35 -16.65 23.89
CA TYR A 117 20.60 -17.30 23.52
C TYR A 117 20.43 -18.82 23.65
N VAL A 118 20.66 -19.51 22.53
CA VAL A 118 20.90 -20.94 22.51
C VAL A 118 22.41 -21.11 22.56
N GLU A 119 22.93 -21.65 23.65
CA GLU A 119 24.31 -22.10 23.68
C GLU A 119 24.40 -23.37 22.82
N VAL A 120 25.04 -23.24 21.65
CA VAL A 120 25.38 -24.40 20.82
C VAL A 120 26.67 -24.99 21.38
N ALA A 121 26.53 -25.98 22.24
CA ALA A 121 27.65 -26.84 22.63
C ALA A 121 27.89 -27.88 21.54
N ASP A 122 29.16 -28.21 21.28
CA ASP A 122 29.50 -29.34 20.42
C ASP A 122 28.91 -30.62 21.02
N ALA A 123 28.06 -31.29 20.25
CA ALA A 123 27.54 -32.59 20.65
C ALA A 123 28.71 -33.57 20.77
N GLN A 124 28.72 -34.37 21.83
CA GLN A 124 29.66 -35.49 21.93
C GLN A 124 29.59 -36.33 20.66
N ASP A 125 30.74 -36.55 20.05
CA ASP A 125 30.86 -37.36 18.84
C ASP A 125 30.72 -38.83 19.25
N TYR A 126 29.47 -39.28 19.35
CA TYR A 126 29.14 -40.69 19.52
C TYR A 126 28.84 -41.29 18.15
N ASP A 127 29.21 -42.55 17.96
CA ASP A 127 29.00 -43.24 16.69
C ASP A 127 27.50 -43.43 16.41
N ARG A 128 26.94 -42.54 15.58
CA ARG A 128 25.54 -42.62 15.10
C ARG A 128 25.32 -43.78 14.12
N ARG A 129 26.38 -44.47 13.72
CA ARG A 129 26.37 -45.68 12.89
C ARG A 129 26.52 -46.96 13.72
N ALA A 130 26.42 -46.88 15.05
CA ALA A 130 26.36 -48.05 15.92
C ALA A 130 25.32 -49.08 15.45
N ASP A 131 25.54 -50.35 15.83
CA ASP A 131 24.73 -51.49 15.41
C ASP A 131 23.24 -51.18 15.61
N ARG A 132 22.45 -51.52 14.59
CA ARG A 132 21.00 -51.27 14.55
C ARG A 132 20.33 -52.59 14.88
N PRO A 133 20.19 -53.00 16.14
CA PRO A 133 19.70 -54.33 16.50
C PRO A 133 18.31 -54.62 15.89
N TRP A 134 17.51 -53.57 15.64
CA TRP A 134 16.23 -53.68 14.95
C TRP A 134 16.31 -54.15 13.48
N THR A 135 17.48 -54.06 12.84
CA THR A 135 17.71 -54.61 11.50
C THR A 135 17.79 -56.13 11.49
N ARG A 136 18.07 -56.76 12.66
CA ARG A 136 18.14 -58.22 12.83
C ARG A 136 16.88 -58.84 13.46
N LEU A 137 15.84 -58.04 13.70
CA LEU A 137 14.59 -58.53 14.27
C LEU A 137 13.95 -59.61 13.38
N THR A 138 13.71 -60.77 13.98
CA THR A 138 12.96 -61.87 13.37
C THR A 138 11.50 -61.45 13.13
N PRO A 139 10.79 -62.11 12.19
CA PRO A 139 9.37 -61.84 11.97
C PRO A 139 8.51 -61.97 13.24
N GLN A 140 8.88 -62.91 14.13
CA GLN A 140 8.20 -63.15 15.39
C GLN A 140 8.40 -62.00 16.38
N GLU A 141 9.63 -61.52 16.54
CA GLU A 141 9.91 -60.38 17.42
C GLU A 141 9.24 -59.10 16.89
N LYS A 142 9.22 -58.88 15.56
CA LYS A 142 8.48 -57.75 14.97
C LYS A 142 6.99 -57.85 15.28
N ALA A 143 6.40 -59.04 15.24
CA ALA A 143 5.00 -59.24 15.57
C ALA A 143 4.73 -59.00 17.07
N ALA A 144 5.63 -59.45 17.95
CA ALA A 144 5.56 -59.19 19.38
C ALA A 144 5.60 -57.69 19.69
N ILE A 145 6.53 -56.94 19.09
CA ILE A 145 6.62 -55.48 19.25
C ILE A 145 5.36 -54.79 18.74
N ARG A 146 4.80 -55.21 17.58
CA ARG A 146 3.54 -54.64 17.08
C ARG A 146 2.37 -54.89 18.03
N LYS A 147 2.30 -56.08 18.61
CA LYS A 147 1.29 -56.44 19.60
C LYS A 147 1.43 -55.57 20.85
N GLU A 148 2.62 -55.48 21.42
CA GLU A 148 2.90 -54.67 22.61
C GLU A 148 2.56 -53.18 22.39
N LEU A 149 2.91 -52.62 21.23
CA LEU A 149 2.56 -51.24 20.87
C LEU A 149 1.05 -51.01 20.73
N ASN A 150 0.33 -52.00 20.21
CA ASN A 150 -1.13 -51.92 20.10
C ASN A 150 -1.79 -52.02 21.48
N ASP A 151 -1.32 -52.93 22.33
CA ASP A 151 -1.81 -53.12 23.70
C ASP A 151 -1.57 -51.85 24.54
N PHE A 152 -0.42 -51.19 24.37
CA PHE A 152 -0.13 -49.91 25.02
C PHE A 152 -1.08 -48.79 24.55
N LYS A 153 -1.34 -48.69 23.24
CA LYS A 153 -2.27 -47.69 22.67
C LYS A 153 -3.72 -47.89 23.11
N SER A 154 -4.13 -49.13 23.37
CA SER A 154 -5.50 -49.42 23.81
C SER A 154 -5.69 -49.33 25.32
N THR A 155 -4.63 -49.57 26.10
CA THR A 155 -4.76 -49.79 27.55
C THR A 155 -4.12 -48.69 28.38
N GLU A 156 -2.92 -48.25 28.01
CA GLU A 156 -2.11 -47.34 28.84
C GLU A 156 -2.26 -45.87 28.43
N MET A 157 -2.51 -45.61 27.15
CA MET A 157 -2.62 -44.24 26.64
C MET A 157 -4.05 -43.70 26.82
N MET A 158 -4.25 -42.81 27.80
CA MET A 158 -5.55 -42.13 27.98
C MET A 158 -5.83 -41.18 26.81
N VAL A 159 -6.71 -41.60 25.89
CA VAL A 159 -7.20 -40.79 24.77
C VAL A 159 -8.66 -40.41 25.01
N HIS A 160 -9.04 -39.16 24.70
CA HIS A 160 -10.43 -38.71 24.81
C HIS A 160 -11.34 -39.52 23.88
N VAL A 161 -12.57 -39.84 24.32
CA VAL A 161 -13.52 -40.73 23.62
C VAL A 161 -13.76 -40.30 22.18
N ASP A 162 -13.93 -38.99 21.95
CA ASP A 162 -14.17 -38.44 20.61
C ASP A 162 -12.98 -38.54 19.66
N SER A 163 -11.76 -38.80 20.16
CA SER A 163 -10.52 -38.89 19.36
C SER A 163 -10.07 -40.33 19.11
N LEU A 164 -10.81 -41.32 19.61
CA LEU A 164 -10.45 -42.75 19.48
C LEU A 164 -10.31 -43.18 18.01
N TYR A 165 -11.12 -42.61 17.11
CA TYR A 165 -11.07 -42.91 15.67
C TYR A 165 -9.73 -42.53 15.00
N MET A 166 -8.91 -41.69 15.65
CA MET A 166 -7.61 -41.26 15.13
C MET A 166 -6.48 -42.23 15.50
N ILE A 167 -6.70 -43.18 16.42
CA ILE A 167 -5.69 -44.14 16.86
C ILE A 167 -5.42 -45.15 15.74
N ARG A 168 -4.19 -45.15 15.22
CA ARG A 168 -3.74 -46.14 14.24
C ARG A 168 -3.00 -47.28 14.92
N PHE A 169 -3.53 -48.49 14.79
CA PHE A 169 -2.88 -49.73 15.21
C PHE A 169 -1.92 -50.25 14.14
N HIS A 170 -0.83 -50.87 14.60
CA HIS A 170 0.16 -51.53 13.75
C HIS A 170 -0.40 -52.86 13.23
N LYS A 171 -0.14 -53.18 11.95
CA LYS A 171 -0.46 -54.47 11.31
C LYS A 171 0.81 -55.31 11.18
#